data_AF-A0A3M9M1L0-F1
#
_entry.id   AF-A0A3M9M1L0-F1
#
_cell.length_a   1.000
_cell.length_b   1.000
_cell.length_c   1.000
_cell.angle_alpha   90.00
_cell.angle_beta   90.00
_cell.angle_gamma   90.00
#
_symmetry.space_group_name_H-M   'P 1'
#
loop_
_entity.id
_entity.type
_entity.pdbx_description
1 polymer ?
#
loop_
_entity_poly.entity_id
_entity_poly.type
_entity_poly.pdbx_seq_one_letter_code
_entity_poly.pdbx_strand_id
1 'polypeptide(L)'
;MFGINGWEILILLALAAALIGPERLPEYVMKLRTYVRQVRDMADGAKSQLKEQMGPEFQDINWRAYDPRQYDPRKIVREALFDPEPTPDAEPGEVIDGGQPQLSYPAYDPHKFDPDRATPFDWEAT
;
A
#
# COMPACT_ATOMS: atom_id res chain seq x y z
N MET A 1 0.59 9.63 -4.59
CA MET A 1 1.61 9.86 -3.54
C MET A 1 1.44 11.27 -3.01
N PHE A 2 1.27 11.46 -1.70
CA PHE A 2 1.17 12.80 -1.12
C PHE A 2 2.56 13.44 -1.12
N GLY A 3 2.83 14.32 -2.08
CA GLY A 3 4.11 15.03 -2.23
C GLY A 3 4.27 16.16 -1.21
N ILE A 4 4.10 15.85 0.07
CA ILE A 4 4.14 16.83 1.17
C ILE A 4 5.47 16.66 1.90
N ASN A 5 6.30 17.70 1.83
CA ASN A 5 7.56 17.78 2.55
C ASN A 5 7.35 18.09 4.04
N GLY A 6 8.36 17.83 4.87
CA GLY A 6 8.27 18.06 6.31
C GLY A 6 7.91 19.51 6.69
N TRP A 7 8.34 20.50 5.92
CA TRP A 7 8.00 21.90 6.14
C TRP A 7 6.54 22.23 5.79
N GLU A 8 5.99 21.60 4.75
CA GLU A 8 4.58 21.78 4.35
C GLU A 8 3.64 21.20 5.41
N ILE A 9 4.01 20.09 6.06
CA ILE A 9 3.27 19.54 7.21
C ILE A 9 3.22 20.56 8.36
N LEU A 10 4.32 21.24 8.67
CA LEU A 10 4.35 22.25 9.73
C LEU A 10 3.43 23.44 9.42
N ILE A 11 3.41 23.89 8.16
CA ILE A 11 2.50 24.96 7.73
C ILE A 11 1.05 24.51 7.84
N LEU A 12 0.72 23.30 7.42
CA LEU A 12 -0.63 22.75 7.55
C LEU A 12 -1.05 22.65 9.02
N LEU A 13 -0.15 22.25 9.91
CA LEU A 13 -0.42 22.17 11.35
C LEU A 13 -0.65 23.57 11.92
N ALA A 14 0.18 24.55 11.56
CA ALA A 14 -0.01 25.94 11.96
C ALA A 14 -1.34 26.51 11.45
N LEU A 15 -1.73 26.20 10.21
CA LEU A 15 -2.98 26.65 9.61
C LEU A 15 -4.21 25.99 10.26
N ALA A 16 -4.13 24.68 10.55
CA ALA A 16 -5.14 23.97 11.32
C ALA A 16 -5.28 24.55 12.75
N ALA A 17 -4.15 24.88 13.40
CA ALA A 17 -4.15 25.52 14.70
C ALA A 17 -4.75 26.92 14.66
N ALA A 18 -4.51 27.69 13.60
CA ALA A 18 -5.12 29.00 13.43
C ALA A 18 -6.64 28.92 13.22
N LEU A 19 -7.11 27.95 12.42
CA LEU A 19 -8.54 27.77 12.12
C LEU A 19 -9.34 27.26 13.33
N ILE A 20 -8.79 26.29 14.06
CA ILE A 20 -9.44 25.65 15.22
C ILE A 20 -9.19 26.44 16.51
N GLY A 21 -8.06 27.13 16.59
CA GLY A 21 -7.49 27.74 17.78
C GLY A 21 -6.42 26.84 18.43
N PRO A 22 -5.20 27.35 18.70
CA PRO A 22 -4.11 26.56 19.26
C PRO A 22 -4.43 26.05 20.67
N GLU A 23 -5.28 26.76 21.40
CA GLU A 23 -5.72 26.38 22.74
C GLU A 23 -6.68 25.17 22.73
N ARG A 24 -7.46 25.00 21.65
CA ARG A 24 -8.48 23.95 21.55
C ARG A 24 -7.97 22.66 20.92
N LEU A 25 -6.95 22.74 20.06
CA LEU A 25 -6.28 21.58 19.47
C LEU A 25 -5.88 20.50 20.49
N PRO A 26 -5.17 20.80 21.59
CA PRO A 26 -4.78 19.77 22.55
C PRO A 26 -5.98 19.07 23.18
N GLU A 27 -7.07 19.80 23.44
CA GLU A 27 -8.32 19.23 23.95
C GLU A 27 -8.94 18.23 22.97
N TYR A 28 -8.97 18.55 21.68
CA TYR A 28 -9.48 17.64 20.64
C TYR A 28 -8.58 16.43 20.43
N VAL A 29 -7.26 16.60 20.45
CA VAL A 29 -6.31 15.47 20.34
C VAL A 29 -6.47 14.52 21.52
N MET A 30 -6.69 15.03 22.74
CA MET A 30 -6.99 14.21 23.91
C MET A 30 -8.28 13.39 23.73
N LYS A 31 -9.34 14.00 23.21
CA LYS A 31 -10.60 13.29 22.90
C LYS A 31 -10.38 12.21 21.86
N LEU A 32 -9.70 12.53 20.74
CA LEU A 32 -9.38 11.58 19.69
C LEU A 32 -8.56 10.39 20.22
N ARG A 33 -7.55 10.65 21.06
CA ARG A 33 -6.75 9.58 21.68
C ARG A 33 -7.62 8.63 22.50
N THR A 34 -8.56 9.16 23.27
CA THR A 34 -9.50 8.35 24.06
C THR A 34 -10.39 7.50 23.16
N TYR A 35 -10.93 8.08 22.08
CA TYR A 35 -11.72 7.33 21.10
C TYR A 35 -10.91 6.22 20.44
N VAL A 36 -9.69 6.50 20.00
CA VAL A 36 -8.81 5.50 19.38
C VAL A 36 -8.53 4.36 20.36
N ARG A 37 -8.28 4.66 21.64
CA ARG A 37 -8.09 3.62 22.66
C ARG A 37 -9.33 2.78 22.85
N GLN A 38 -10.51 3.40 22.93
CA GLN A 38 -11.77 2.69 23.09
C GLN A 38 -12.07 1.78 21.89
N VAL A 39 -11.84 2.27 20.67
CA VAL A 39 -11.99 1.46 19.44
C VAL A 39 -11.04 0.27 19.45
N ARG A 40 -9.78 0.48 19.87
CA ARG A 40 -8.80 -0.60 20.04
C ARG A 40 -9.26 -1.64 21.05
N ASP A 41 -9.65 -1.21 22.25
CA ASP A 41 -10.08 -2.11 23.32
C ASP A 41 -11.31 -2.92 22.89
N MET A 42 -12.23 -2.30 22.13
CA MET A 42 -13.38 -2.97 21.52
C MET A 42 -12.97 -4.00 20.45
N ALA A 43 -12.02 -3.65 19.58
CA ALA A 43 -11.51 -4.56 18.56
C ALA A 43 -10.77 -5.77 19.18
N ASP A 44 -9.99 -5.54 20.22
CA ASP A 44 -9.30 -6.59 20.98
C ASP A 44 -10.31 -7.54 21.65
N GLY A 45 -11.38 -6.99 22.24
CA GLY A 45 -12.47 -7.77 22.85
C GLY A 45 -13.35 -8.53 21.84
N ALA A 46 -13.58 -7.97 20.65
CA ALA A 46 -14.26 -8.69 19.57
C ALA A 46 -13.39 -9.84 19.06
N LYS A 47 -12.09 -9.60 18.89
CA LYS A 47 -11.11 -10.62 18.48
C LYS A 47 -11.04 -11.77 19.48
N SER A 48 -11.08 -11.50 20.79
CA SER A 48 -11.05 -12.56 21.81
C SER A 48 -12.30 -13.44 21.76
N GLN A 49 -13.49 -12.83 21.63
CA GLN A 49 -14.76 -13.56 21.50
C GLN A 49 -14.82 -14.39 20.21
N LEU A 50 -14.29 -13.85 19.12
CA LEU A 50 -14.22 -14.53 17.84
C LEU A 50 -13.28 -15.75 17.91
N LYS A 51 -12.15 -15.60 18.61
CA LYS A 51 -11.19 -16.67 18.88
C LYS A 51 -11.77 -17.78 19.77
N GLU A 52 -12.60 -17.43 20.75
CA GLU A 52 -13.26 -18.41 21.63
C GLU A 52 -14.34 -19.21 20.91
N GLN A 53 -15.11 -18.58 20.01
CA GLN A 53 -16.26 -19.23 19.36
C GLN A 53 -15.90 -20.04 18.11
N MET A 54 -14.88 -19.66 17.34
CA MET A 54 -14.57 -20.34 16.07
C MET A 54 -13.44 -21.39 16.17
N GLY A 55 -12.85 -21.58 17.35
CA GLY A 55 -11.86 -22.65 17.56
C GLY A 55 -10.61 -22.51 16.67
N PRO A 56 -9.76 -23.56 16.61
CA PRO A 56 -8.41 -23.50 16.04
C PRO A 56 -8.31 -23.11 14.55
N GLU A 57 -9.42 -23.03 13.83
CA GLU A 57 -9.46 -22.69 12.40
C GLU A 57 -9.18 -21.18 12.13
N PHE A 58 -9.15 -20.34 13.18
CA PHE A 58 -8.72 -18.93 13.12
C PHE A 58 -7.22 -18.73 13.42
N GLN A 59 -6.46 -19.80 13.67
CA GLN A 59 -5.02 -19.73 13.97
C GLN A 59 -4.17 -19.45 12.72
N ASP A 60 -4.65 -19.77 11.51
CA ASP A 60 -3.93 -19.52 10.25
C ASP A 60 -3.99 -18.05 9.78
N ILE A 61 -4.84 -17.23 10.40
CA ILE A 61 -4.84 -15.80 10.14
C ILE A 61 -3.63 -15.19 10.86
N ASN A 62 -2.65 -14.76 10.08
CA ASN A 62 -1.38 -14.20 10.56
C ASN A 62 -1.59 -12.79 11.17
N TRP A 63 -2.27 -12.71 12.31
CA TRP A 63 -2.56 -11.45 13.03
C TRP A 63 -1.32 -10.63 13.37
N ARG A 64 -0.16 -11.29 13.39
CA ARG A 64 1.15 -10.70 13.67
C ARG A 64 1.64 -9.79 12.53
N ALA A 65 1.16 -9.99 11.31
CA ALA A 65 1.37 -9.08 10.17
C ALA A 65 0.54 -7.79 10.29
N TYR A 66 -0.56 -7.83 11.07
CA TYR A 66 -1.47 -6.70 11.27
C TYR A 66 -1.30 -6.00 12.62
N ASP A 67 -0.32 -6.41 13.44
CA ASP A 67 -0.01 -5.74 14.71
C ASP A 67 0.72 -4.42 14.43
N PRO A 68 0.11 -3.25 14.69
CA PRO A 68 0.70 -1.95 14.36
C PRO A 68 2.03 -1.68 15.06
N ARG A 69 2.33 -2.40 16.16
CA ARG A 69 3.57 -2.24 16.93
C ARG A 69 4.71 -3.11 16.40
N GLN A 70 4.40 -4.12 15.60
CA GLN A 70 5.39 -5.01 14.98
C GLN A 70 5.72 -4.59 13.54
N TYR A 71 5.16 -3.46 13.08
CA TYR A 71 5.66 -2.72 11.94
C TYR A 71 6.98 -2.04 12.31
N ASP A 72 8.03 -2.87 12.47
CA ASP A 72 9.35 -2.42 12.86
C ASP A 72 10.00 -1.74 11.64
N PRO A 73 10.21 -0.41 11.64
CA PRO A 73 10.70 0.31 10.47
C PRO A 73 12.07 -0.19 10.01
N ARG A 74 12.85 -0.76 10.94
CA ARG A 74 14.14 -1.37 10.65
C ARG A 74 14.00 -2.62 9.78
N LYS A 75 12.90 -3.36 9.90
CA LYS A 75 12.64 -4.52 9.04
C LYS A 75 12.45 -4.07 7.60
N ILE A 76 11.69 -3.00 7.36
CA ILE A 76 11.41 -2.45 6.02
C ILE A 76 12.69 -1.89 5.38
N VAL A 77 13.50 -1.17 6.14
CA VAL A 77 14.79 -0.66 5.67
C VAL A 77 15.77 -1.80 5.39
N ARG A 78 15.76 -2.86 6.20
CA ARG A 78 16.55 -4.07 5.95
C ARG A 78 16.07 -4.80 4.70
N GLU A 79 14.77 -4.95 4.53
CA GLU A 79 14.19 -5.56 3.33
C GLU A 79 14.56 -4.75 2.08
N ALA A 80 14.56 -3.42 2.15
CA ALA A 80 15.01 -2.54 1.06
C ALA A 80 16.53 -2.51 0.81
N LEU A 81 17.36 -2.90 1.79
CA LEU A 81 18.83 -2.93 1.66
C LEU A 81 19.38 -4.32 1.30
N PHE A 82 18.63 -5.37 1.63
CA PHE A 82 19.04 -6.76 1.45
C PHE A 82 18.31 -7.47 0.30
N ASP A 83 17.30 -6.85 -0.31
CA ASP A 83 16.74 -7.29 -1.58
C ASP A 83 17.49 -6.55 -2.71
N PRO A 84 18.45 -7.20 -3.40
CA PRO A 84 19.07 -6.61 -4.58
C PRO A 84 17.98 -6.45 -5.64
N GLU A 85 17.88 -5.24 -6.20
CA GLU A 85 16.94 -4.93 -7.27
C GLU A 85 16.93 -6.01 -8.36
N PRO A 86 15.77 -6.32 -8.96
CA PRO A 86 15.76 -6.93 -10.27
C PRO A 86 16.38 -5.91 -11.23
N THR A 87 17.66 -6.10 -11.53
CA THR A 87 18.42 -5.35 -12.51
C THR A 87 17.57 -5.17 -13.78
N PRO A 88 17.38 -3.94 -14.29
CA PRO A 88 16.66 -3.68 -15.55
C PRO A 88 17.30 -4.31 -16.79
N ASP A 89 18.44 -4.99 -16.62
CA ASP A 89 19.31 -5.46 -17.69
C ASP A 89 19.36 -7.00 -17.76
N ALA A 90 18.55 -7.72 -16.96
CA ALA A 90 18.42 -9.16 -17.09
C ALA A 90 17.59 -9.49 -18.33
N GLU A 91 18.24 -9.57 -19.48
CA GLU A 91 17.74 -10.32 -20.63
C GLU A 91 17.33 -11.72 -20.14
N PRO A 92 16.04 -12.13 -20.22
CA PRO A 92 15.64 -13.48 -19.87
C PRO A 92 16.05 -14.40 -21.02
N GLY A 93 17.34 -14.75 -21.05
CA GLY A 93 17.86 -15.86 -21.81
C GLY A 93 17.39 -17.18 -21.19
N GLU A 94 16.41 -17.78 -21.85
CA GLU A 94 16.35 -19.23 -22.09
C GLU A 94 16.15 -20.13 -20.85
N VAL A 95 14.88 -20.34 -20.50
CA VAL A 95 14.40 -21.68 -20.12
C VAL A 95 13.12 -21.99 -20.90
N ILE A 96 13.32 -22.94 -21.82
CA ILE A 96 12.33 -23.58 -22.68
C ILE A 96 11.63 -24.66 -21.85
N ASP A 97 10.34 -24.50 -21.56
CA ASP A 97 9.41 -25.64 -21.46
C ASP A 97 7.94 -25.19 -21.66
N GLY A 98 7.33 -25.73 -22.72
CA GLY A 98 5.87 -25.85 -22.91
C GLY A 98 4.99 -24.59 -22.90
N GLY A 99 4.85 -23.88 -24.04
CA GLY A 99 3.65 -23.08 -24.30
C GLY A 99 3.80 -21.87 -25.24
N GLN A 100 3.39 -22.06 -26.51
CA GLN A 100 3.06 -21.09 -27.58
C GLN A 100 4.06 -19.95 -27.93
N PRO A 101 4.35 -19.71 -29.23
CA PRO A 101 5.14 -18.55 -29.65
C PRO A 101 4.37 -17.27 -29.35
N GLN A 102 4.80 -16.55 -28.31
CA GLN A 102 4.27 -15.23 -28.00
C GLN A 102 4.83 -14.25 -29.02
N LEU A 103 4.04 -13.94 -30.05
CA LEU A 103 4.35 -12.89 -31.02
C LEU A 103 4.65 -11.60 -30.24
N SER A 104 5.89 -11.13 -30.32
CA SER A 104 6.31 -9.87 -29.70
C SER A 104 5.71 -8.72 -30.51
N TYR A 105 4.58 -8.18 -30.07
CA TYR A 105 4.10 -6.91 -30.56
C TYR A 105 4.93 -5.81 -29.89
N PRO A 106 5.48 -4.83 -30.64
CA PRO A 106 6.13 -3.69 -30.02
C PRO A 106 5.12 -3.02 -29.08
N ALA A 107 5.56 -2.77 -27.84
CA ALA A 107 4.76 -2.16 -26.80
C ALA A 107 4.06 -0.91 -27.37
N TYR A 108 2.74 -0.85 -27.23
CA TYR A 108 1.96 0.29 -27.65
C TYR A 108 2.30 1.48 -26.74
N ASP A 109 2.99 2.47 -27.29
CA ASP A 109 3.18 3.77 -26.64
C ASP A 109 2.03 4.71 -27.04
N PRO A 110 1.05 4.97 -26.16
CA PRO A 110 -0.10 5.82 -26.47
C PRO A 110 0.26 7.27 -26.72
N HIS A 111 1.49 7.70 -26.41
CA HIS A 111 1.93 9.09 -26.54
C HIS A 111 2.70 9.38 -27.83
N LYS A 112 2.92 8.36 -28.69
CA LYS A 112 3.63 8.51 -29.96
C LYS A 112 2.76 8.05 -31.13
N PHE A 113 2.27 9.01 -31.90
CA PHE A 113 1.50 8.74 -33.11
C PHE A 113 2.44 8.23 -34.22
N ASP A 114 2.16 7.04 -34.75
CA ASP A 114 2.92 6.41 -35.84
C ASP A 114 1.99 6.22 -37.05
N PRO A 115 2.17 6.98 -38.15
CA PRO A 115 1.27 6.98 -39.30
C PRO A 115 1.38 5.73 -40.18
N ASP A 116 2.46 4.97 -40.08
CA ASP A 116 2.68 3.75 -40.88
C ASP A 116 2.16 2.49 -40.16
N ARG A 117 1.68 2.64 -38.93
CA ARG A 117 1.12 1.54 -38.14
C ARG A 117 -0.31 1.23 -38.58
N ALA A 118 -0.56 -0.03 -38.93
CA ALA A 118 -1.92 -0.51 -39.19
C ALA A 118 -2.79 -0.31 -37.94
N THR A 119 -3.97 0.28 -38.11
CA THR A 119 -4.96 0.41 -37.03
C THR A 119 -5.35 -0.98 -36.53
N PRO A 120 -5.30 -1.25 -35.22
CA PRO A 120 -5.71 -2.55 -34.67
C PRO A 120 -7.18 -2.84 -35.00
N PHE A 121 -7.46 -4.07 -35.44
CA PHE A 121 -8.82 -4.51 -35.73
C PHE A 121 -9.51 -4.88 -34.41
N ASP A 122 -10.63 -4.23 -34.09
CA ASP A 122 -11.44 -4.51 -32.90
C ASP A 122 -12.46 -5.62 -33.22
N TRP A 123 -12.33 -6.76 -32.54
CA TRP A 123 -13.18 -7.94 -32.74
C TRP A 123 -14.36 -7.99 -31.77
N GLU A 124 -14.45 -7.05 -30.81
CA GLU A 124 -15.57 -6.95 -29.86
C GLU A 124 -16.70 -6.03 -30.34
N ALA A 125 -16.52 -5.36 -31.49
CA ALA A 125 -17.57 -4.57 -32.12
C ALA A 125 -18.55 -5.46 -32.92
N THR A 126 -19.58 -6.01 -32.26
CA THR A 126 -20.76 -6.63 -32.90
C THR A 126 -22.02 -6.32 -32.11
#